data_AF-A0A6I1FLH3-F1
#
_entry.id   AF-A0A6I1FLH3-F1
#
_cell.length_a   1.000
_cell.length_b   1.000
_cell.length_c   1.000
_cell.angle_alpha   90.00
_cell.angle_beta   90.00
_cell.angle_gamma   90.00
#
_symmetry.space_group_name_H-M   'P 1'
#
loop_
_entity.id
_entity.type
_entity.pdbx_description
1 polymer ?
#
loop_
_entity_poly.entity_id
_entity_poly.type
_entity_poly.pdbx_seq_one_letter_code
_entity_poly.pdbx_strand_id
1 'polypeptide(L)'
;MRALLKETDLLLTKLTANNDFAFKLMTAAQASDRKEVEKLIKSAGVMTKSKISFNPDSIRMELGPDIESSDCCKLAISLRWN
;
A
#
# COMPACT_ATOMS: atom_id res chain seq x y z
N MET A 1 -2.73 11.52 -11.52
CA MET A 1 -3.87 11.31 -10.60
C MET A 1 -4.76 10.12 -10.95
N ARG A 2 -5.39 10.03 -12.14
CA ARG A 2 -6.31 8.91 -12.48
C ARG A 2 -5.70 7.51 -12.28
N ALA A 3 -4.44 7.31 -12.68
CA ALA A 3 -3.72 6.06 -12.44
C ALA A 3 -3.56 5.74 -10.95
N LEU A 4 -3.16 6.71 -10.13
CA LEU A 4 -2.99 6.53 -8.67
C LEU A 4 -4.32 6.17 -7.99
N LEU A 5 -5.43 6.80 -8.39
CA LEU A 5 -6.76 6.48 -7.89
C LEU A 5 -7.18 5.07 -8.28
N LYS A 6 -6.91 4.65 -9.52
CA LYS A 6 -7.20 3.29 -9.99
C LYS A 6 -6.38 2.23 -9.23
N GLU A 7 -5.08 2.46 -9.02
CA GLU A 7 -4.24 1.55 -8.25
C GLU A 7 -4.67 1.46 -6.78
N THR A 8 -5.10 2.58 -6.21
CA THR A 8 -5.65 2.62 -4.85
C THR A 8 -6.95 1.84 -4.75
N ASP A 9 -7.84 2.01 -5.72
CA ASP A 9 -9.10 1.27 -5.80
C ASP A 9 -8.87 -0.25 -5.89
N LEU A 10 -7.90 -0.68 -6.70
CA LEU A 10 -7.50 -2.09 -6.79
C LEU A 10 -6.98 -2.64 -5.45
N LEU A 11 -6.13 -1.87 -4.77
CA LEU A 11 -5.59 -2.26 -3.47
C LEU A 11 -6.69 -2.37 -2.42
N LEU A 12 -7.53 -1.34 -2.29
CA LEU A 12 -8.64 -1.32 -1.33
C LEU A 12 -9.63 -2.45 -1.62
N THR A 13 -9.99 -2.65 -2.89
CA THR A 13 -10.87 -3.75 -3.30
C THR A 13 -10.29 -5.11 -2.91
N LYS A 14 -8.98 -5.33 -3.11
CA LYS A 14 -8.35 -6.59 -2.73
C LYS A 14 -8.34 -6.80 -1.21
N LEU A 15 -8.12 -5.73 -0.45
CA LEU A 15 -8.15 -5.77 1.02
C LEU A 15 -9.56 -6.06 1.55
N THR A 16 -10.61 -5.50 0.94
CA THR A 16 -12.00 -5.68 1.41
C THR A 16 -12.64 -6.96 0.88
N ALA A 17 -12.26 -7.44 -0.30
CA ALA A 17 -12.83 -8.63 -0.92
C ALA A 17 -12.12 -9.94 -0.51
N ASN A 18 -10.91 -9.86 0.05
CA ASN A 18 -10.12 -11.03 0.40
C ASN A 18 -9.50 -10.88 1.80
N ASN A 19 -10.20 -11.43 2.80
CA ASN A 19 -9.76 -11.41 4.19
C ASN A 19 -8.39 -12.09 4.40
N ASP A 20 -8.11 -13.18 3.68
CA ASP A 20 -6.82 -13.87 3.77
C ASP A 20 -5.67 -12.99 3.28
N PHE A 21 -5.89 -12.18 2.24
CA PHE A 21 -4.91 -11.21 1.76
C PHE A 21 -4.67 -10.12 2.80
N ALA A 22 -5.73 -9.54 3.37
CA ALA A 22 -5.63 -8.54 4.42
C ALA A 22 -4.87 -9.07 5.65
N PHE A 23 -5.20 -10.29 6.09
CA PHE A 23 -4.53 -10.93 7.21
C PHE A 23 -3.04 -11.18 6.93
N LYS A 24 -2.69 -11.70 5.76
CA LYS A 24 -1.29 -11.91 5.35
C LYS A 24 -0.50 -10.60 5.33
N LEU A 25 -1.09 -9.52 4.80
CA LEU A 25 -0.44 -8.22 4.76
C LEU A 25 -0.19 -7.68 6.17
N MET A 26 -1.20 -7.77 7.05
CA MET A 26 -1.09 -7.39 8.46
C MET A 26 -0.01 -8.20 9.17
N THR A 27 0.01 -9.53 9.01
CA THR A 27 1.00 -10.41 9.64
C THR A 27 2.42 -10.07 9.19
N ALA A 28 2.62 -9.85 7.89
CA ALA A 28 3.93 -9.44 7.36
C ALA A 28 4.37 -8.08 7.93
N ALA A 29 3.45 -7.11 8.04
CA ALA A 29 3.73 -5.81 8.63
C ALA A 29 4.10 -5.91 10.13
N GLN A 30 3.38 -6.72 10.91
CA GLN A 30 3.65 -6.98 12.32
C GLN A 30 4.99 -7.68 12.55
N ALA A 31 5.36 -8.60 11.65
CA ALA A 31 6.67 -9.26 11.66
C ALA A 31 7.82 -8.37 11.18
N SER A 32 7.54 -7.11 10.79
CA SER A 32 8.49 -6.21 10.14
C SER A 32 9.11 -6.76 8.84
N ASP A 33 8.42 -7.68 8.16
CA ASP A 33 8.88 -8.27 6.90
C ASP A 33 8.58 -7.35 5.72
N ARG A 34 9.46 -6.36 5.53
CA ARG A 34 9.34 -5.38 4.46
C ARG A 34 9.26 -6.00 3.06
N LYS A 35 10.00 -7.10 2.81
CA LYS A 35 10.04 -7.73 1.49
C LYS A 35 8.69 -8.36 1.16
N GLU A 36 8.09 -9.05 2.12
CA GLU A 36 6.77 -9.67 1.91
C GLU A 36 5.67 -8.60 1.79
N VAL A 37 5.71 -7.54 2.60
CA VAL A 37 4.78 -6.40 2.48
C VAL A 37 4.82 -5.78 1.08
N GLU A 38 6.02 -5.47 0.57
CA GLU A 38 6.19 -4.88 -0.77
C GLU A 38 5.72 -5.83 -1.88
N LYS A 39 5.99 -7.13 -1.74
CA LYS A 39 5.53 -8.16 -2.68
C LYS A 39 4.00 -8.30 -2.69
N LEU A 40 3.37 -8.30 -1.52
CA LEU A 40 1.91 -8.38 -1.39
C LEU A 40 1.23 -7.16 -1.99
N ILE A 41 1.74 -5.95 -1.74
CA ILE A 41 1.21 -4.70 -2.32
C ILE A 41 1.32 -4.71 -3.84
N LYS A 42 2.46 -5.13 -4.40
CA LYS A 42 2.62 -5.30 -5.85
C LYS A 42 1.64 -6.32 -6.43
N SER A 43 1.42 -7.44 -5.73
CA SER A 43 0.43 -8.45 -6.13
C SER A 43 -1.01 -7.92 -6.15
N ALA A 44 -1.29 -6.80 -5.48
CA ALA A 44 -2.60 -6.15 -5.48
C ALA A 44 -2.84 -5.23 -6.68
N GLY A 45 -1.84 -5.08 -7.58
CA GLY A 45 -1.94 -4.23 -8.76
C GLY A 45 -1.37 -2.82 -8.56
N VAL A 46 -0.69 -2.55 -7.44
CA VAL A 46 0.06 -1.31 -7.22
C VAL A 46 1.41 -1.42 -7.93
N MET A 47 1.52 -0.73 -9.06
CA MET A 47 2.70 -0.77 -9.93
C MET A 47 3.51 0.52 -9.85
N THR A 48 2.87 1.61 -9.41
CA THR A 48 3.54 2.89 -9.18
C THR A 48 4.55 2.76 -8.04
N LYS A 49 5.67 3.48 -8.15
CA LYS A 49 6.62 3.63 -7.03
C LYS A 49 5.87 4.13 -5.80
N SER A 50 6.05 3.44 -4.69
CA SER A 50 5.38 3.76 -3.43
C SER A 50 6.36 3.76 -2.28
N LYS A 51 6.23 4.77 -1.42
CA LYS A 51 6.90 4.77 -0.12
C LYS A 51 5.99 4.09 0.88
N ILE A 52 6.42 2.93 1.35
CA ILE A 52 5.66 2.10 2.29
C ILE A 52 6.32 2.21 3.68
N SER A 53 5.51 2.52 4.68
CA SER A 53 5.87 2.53 6.10
C SER A 53 4.80 1.79 6.88
N PHE A 54 5.18 1.00 7.87
CA PHE A 54 4.23 0.24 8.69
C PHE A 54 4.77 0.08 10.10
N ASN A 55 3.86 -0.17 11.02
CA ASN A 55 4.12 -0.64 12.37
C ASN A 55 3.13 -1.79 12.67
N PRO A 56 3.19 -2.40 13.86
CA PRO A 56 2.29 -3.51 14.19
C PRO A 56 0.79 -3.17 14.12
N ASP A 57 0.42 -1.88 14.11
CA ASP A 57 -0.95 -1.40 14.18
C ASP A 57 -1.48 -0.83 12.87
N SER A 58 -0.59 -0.40 11.96
CA SER A 58 -0.97 0.36 10.77
C SER A 58 0.02 0.21 9.62
N ILE A 59 -0.48 0.46 8.42
CA ILE A 59 0.32 0.62 7.21
C ILE A 59 -0.03 1.95 6.55
N ARG A 60 1.00 2.67 6.13
CA ARG A 60 0.92 3.91 5.37
C ARG A 60 1.68 3.75 4.06
N MET A 61 1.02 4.13 2.97
CA MET A 61 1.53 4.04 1.61
C MET A 61 1.39 5.40 0.95
N GLU A 62 2.48 5.91 0.39
CA GLU A 62 2.49 7.14 -0.40
C GLU A 62 2.78 6.77 -1.86
N LEU A 63 1.78 6.96 -2.71
CA LEU A 63 1.80 6.66 -4.14
C LEU A 63 2.11 7.95 -4.91
N GLY A 64 3.14 7.93 -5.75
CA GLY A 64 3.49 9.07 -6.59
C GLY A 64 4.93 9.04 -7.10
N PRO A 65 5.32 10.01 -7.94
CA PRO A 65 6.71 10.14 -8.39
C PRO A 65 7.65 10.46 -7.21
N ASP A 66 8.82 9.82 -7.22
CA ASP A 66 9.91 9.96 -6.23
C ASP A 66 10.77 11.22 -6.48
N ILE A 67 10.22 12.20 -7.22
CA ILE A 67 10.95 13.37 -7.71
C ILE A 67 10.52 14.55 -6.85
N GLU A 68 11.38 14.97 -5.92
CA GLU A 68 11.15 16.17 -5.08
C GLU A 68 10.87 17.44 -5.89
N SER A 69 11.27 17.50 -7.17
CA SER A 69 11.06 18.64 -8.06
C SER A 69 9.77 18.58 -8.90
N SER A 70 8.95 17.54 -8.76
CA SER A 70 7.65 17.43 -9.43
C SER A 70 6.55 17.24 -8.38
N ASP A 71 6.18 18.34 -7.74
CA ASP A 71 5.18 18.42 -6.67
C ASP A 71 3.73 18.14 -7.13
N CYS A 72 3.53 17.58 -8.33
CA CYS A 72 2.22 17.09 -8.69
C CYS A 72 2.02 15.67 -8.18
N CYS A 73 1.18 15.64 -7.15
CA CYS A 73 0.12 14.65 -7.02
C CYS A 73 0.58 13.35 -6.37
N LYS A 74 0.74 13.41 -5.04
CA LYS A 74 0.93 12.27 -4.15
C LYS A 74 -0.42 11.85 -3.59
N LEU A 75 -0.67 10.55 -3.52
CA LEU A 75 -1.81 10.00 -2.78
C LEU A 75 -1.28 9.22 -1.58
N ALA A 76 -1.69 9.61 -0.38
CA ALA A 76 -1.33 8.90 0.84
C ALA A 76 -2.54 8.10 1.35
N ILE A 77 -2.32 6.83 1.63
CA ILE A 77 -3.29 5.91 2.22
C ILE A 77 -2.73 5.47 3.56
N SER A 78 -3.54 5.58 4.62
CA SER A 78 -3.23 5.04 5.94
C SER A 78 -4.34 4.09 6.36
N LEU A 79 -3.98 2.85 6.68
CA LEU A 79 -4.90 1.81 7.13
C LEU A 79 -4.46 1.33 8.51
N ARG A 80 -5.44 1.03 9.37
CA ARG A 80 -5.26 0.46 10.70
C ARG A 80 -5.91 -0.91 10.74
N TRP A 81 -5.34 -1.84 11.51
CA TRP A 81 -5.78 -3.25 11.54
C TRP A 81 -6.95 -3.56 12.49
N ASN A 82 -7.47 -2.57 13.23
CA ASN A 82 -8.52 -2.75 14.23
C ASN A 82 -9.82 -3.32 13.66
#